data_AF-A0A6N7ZRX3-F1
#
_entry.id   AF-A0A6N7ZRX3-F1
#
_cell.length_a   1.000
_cell.length_b   1.000
_cell.length_c   1.000
_cell.angle_alpha   90.00
_cell.angle_beta   90.00
_cell.angle_gamma   90.00
#
_symmetry.space_group_name_H-M   'P 1'
#
loop_
_entity.id
_entity.type
_entity.pdbx_description
1 polymer ?
#
loop_
_entity_poly.entity_id
_entity_poly.type
_entity_poly.pdbx_seq_one_letter_code
_entity_poly.pdbx_strand_id
1 'polypeptide(L)'
;MAIMDFGTVRGFGGEEGIDLFFPLTQTGFKEAVKKQLKARWNPERRCWTVVPKYARTDVLGLCERIRKLLYSCAPEEWPAAVDRFGGFACATRRYEVKVGAGGIRIRLPDGHAFDYVLKKKVQAAFFDRDARAWLIPAFACGDPRISKILTRIVSEDKDIFRRALEQYEDRSIKGTLITKDTTPGDMGVNDGAKVFASHAFLSVADPHVPNKPVQAWPFKVASFEELEGEESEGPEVRLSYMDPDEGYLAVRKRQAQPEDERLPLLDLLNANAKWASKRG
;
A
#
# COMPACT_ATOMS: atom_id res chain seq x y z
N MET A 1 -2.17 -6.62 11.87
CA MET A 1 -2.10 -6.54 10.39
C MET A 1 -2.76 -7.79 9.81
N ALA A 2 -3.32 -7.74 8.60
CA ALA A 2 -3.83 -8.95 7.97
C ALA A 2 -2.64 -9.86 7.60
N ILE A 3 -2.70 -11.13 7.96
CA ILE A 3 -1.68 -12.13 7.59
C ILE A 3 -1.84 -12.59 6.13
N MET A 4 -3.00 -12.30 5.54
CA MET A 4 -3.27 -12.51 4.12
C MET A 4 -4.21 -11.40 3.62
N ASP A 5 -3.91 -10.85 2.44
CA ASP A 5 -4.72 -9.82 1.79
C ASP A 5 -4.83 -10.10 0.28
N PHE A 6 -5.99 -10.59 -0.13
CA PHE A 6 -6.32 -10.89 -1.53
C PHE A 6 -7.24 -9.81 -2.14
N GLY A 7 -7.11 -8.56 -1.67
CA GLY A 7 -7.94 -7.44 -2.12
C GLY A 7 -9.24 -7.38 -1.34
N THR A 8 -10.23 -8.17 -1.76
CA THR A 8 -11.54 -8.24 -1.09
C THR A 8 -11.62 -9.25 0.03
N VAL A 9 -10.69 -10.21 0.08
CA VAL A 9 -10.63 -11.24 1.12
C VAL A 9 -9.40 -10.99 1.98
N ARG A 10 -9.61 -10.83 3.29
CA ARG A 10 -8.55 -10.61 4.27
C ARG A 10 -8.62 -11.65 5.37
N GLY A 11 -7.47 -12.12 5.80
CA GLY A 11 -7.35 -13.05 6.94
C GLY A 11 -6.52 -12.45 8.05
N PHE A 12 -6.98 -12.62 9.28
CA PHE A 12 -6.31 -12.15 10.49
C PHE A 12 -6.05 -13.34 11.42
N GLY A 13 -4.89 -13.35 12.07
CA GLY A 13 -4.62 -14.35 13.11
C GLY A 13 -5.57 -14.16 14.28
N GLY A 14 -6.28 -15.23 14.64
CA GLY A 14 -7.08 -15.34 15.86
C GLY A 14 -6.46 -16.35 16.83
N GLU A 15 -7.09 -16.54 17.99
CA GLU A 15 -6.59 -17.42 19.05
C GLU A 15 -6.53 -18.90 18.62
N GLU A 16 -7.57 -19.37 17.90
CA GLU A 16 -7.69 -20.77 17.49
C GLU A 16 -7.39 -21.02 16.00
N GLY A 17 -7.17 -19.96 15.21
CA GLY A 17 -7.05 -20.09 13.76
C GLY A 17 -6.99 -18.76 13.03
N ILE A 18 -7.52 -18.74 11.81
CA ILE A 18 -7.50 -17.56 10.93
C ILE A 18 -8.92 -17.09 10.68
N ASP A 19 -9.20 -15.83 11.01
CA ASP A 19 -10.47 -15.17 10.77
C ASP A 19 -10.48 -14.54 9.38
N LEU A 20 -11.33 -15.07 8.49
CA LEU A 20 -11.51 -14.61 7.12
C LEU A 20 -12.69 -13.66 6.99
N PHE A 21 -12.41 -12.49 6.42
CA PHE A 21 -13.37 -11.44 6.10
C PHE A 21 -13.46 -11.32 4.58
N PHE A 22 -14.67 -11.43 4.03
CA PHE A 22 -14.92 -11.30 2.61
C PHE A 22 -16.38 -10.89 2.33
N PRO A 23 -16.68 -10.33 1.15
CA PRO A 23 -18.02 -9.87 0.79
C PRO A 23 -19.08 -10.96 0.90
N LEU A 24 -20.26 -10.63 1.44
CA LEU A 24 -21.39 -11.58 1.50
C LEU A 24 -21.86 -12.07 0.12
N THR A 25 -21.56 -11.28 -0.92
CA THR A 25 -21.91 -11.57 -2.32
C THR A 25 -21.03 -12.66 -2.95
N GLN A 26 -19.91 -13.03 -2.33
CA GLN A 26 -19.03 -14.12 -2.78
C GLN A 26 -19.55 -15.50 -2.33
N THR A 27 -20.76 -15.87 -2.75
CA THR A 27 -21.43 -17.12 -2.35
C THR A 27 -20.66 -18.37 -2.76
N GLY A 28 -20.07 -18.39 -3.96
CA GLY A 28 -19.24 -19.51 -4.43
C GLY A 28 -18.02 -19.75 -3.54
N PHE A 29 -17.31 -18.67 -3.18
CA PHE A 29 -16.16 -18.75 -2.27
C PHE A 29 -16.57 -19.17 -0.85
N LYS A 30 -17.68 -18.62 -0.33
CA LYS A 30 -18.26 -19.03 0.95
C LYS A 30 -18.49 -20.55 1.02
N GLU A 31 -19.13 -21.12 0.00
CA GLU A 31 -19.39 -22.56 -0.04
C GLU A 31 -18.09 -23.37 -0.16
N ALA A 32 -17.11 -22.86 -0.92
CA ALA A 32 -15.81 -23.49 -1.07
C ALA A 32 -15.05 -23.56 0.27
N VAL A 33 -14.96 -22.45 1.01
CA VAL A 33 -14.26 -22.44 2.32
C VAL A 33 -14.98 -23.30 3.36
N LYS A 34 -16.33 -23.32 3.35
CA LYS A 34 -17.10 -24.19 4.25
C LYS A 34 -16.85 -25.67 3.98
N LYS A 35 -16.90 -26.08 2.71
CA LYS A 35 -16.78 -27.50 2.32
C LYS A 35 -15.34 -28.01 2.41
N GLN A 36 -14.40 -27.23 1.87
CA GLN A 36 -13.01 -27.66 1.66
C GLN A 36 -12.09 -27.30 2.84
N LEU A 37 -12.32 -26.16 3.50
CA LEU A 37 -11.49 -25.71 4.63
C LEU A 37 -12.15 -25.92 5.99
N LYS A 38 -13.38 -26.46 6.00
CA LYS A 38 -14.19 -26.67 7.23
C LYS A 38 -14.37 -25.38 8.04
N ALA A 39 -14.45 -24.25 7.34
CA ALA A 39 -14.63 -22.94 7.95
C ALA A 39 -15.94 -22.88 8.76
N ARG A 40 -15.90 -22.22 9.92
CA ARG A 40 -17.07 -21.98 10.78
C ARG A 40 -17.39 -20.50 10.84
N TRP A 41 -18.67 -20.15 10.84
CA TRP A 41 -19.09 -18.77 11.00
C TRP A 41 -18.96 -18.35 12.48
N ASN A 42 -18.24 -17.26 12.73
CA ASN A 42 -18.17 -16.59 14.02
C ASN A 42 -19.15 -15.40 14.00
N PRO A 43 -20.28 -15.46 14.73
CA PRO A 43 -21.29 -14.40 14.72
C PRO A 43 -20.83 -13.13 15.44
N GLU A 44 -19.98 -13.24 16.45
CA GLU A 44 -19.50 -12.08 17.23
C GLU A 44 -18.59 -11.19 16.40
N ARG A 45 -17.64 -11.81 15.70
CA ARG A 45 -16.70 -11.12 14.80
C ARG A 45 -17.23 -10.93 13.39
N ARG A 46 -18.36 -11.55 13.06
CA ARG A 46 -18.98 -11.57 11.73
C ARG A 46 -18.00 -12.01 10.63
N CYS A 47 -17.27 -13.08 10.89
CA CYS A 47 -16.24 -13.61 10.00
C CYS A 47 -16.28 -15.14 9.90
N TRP A 48 -15.55 -15.72 8.95
CA TRP A 48 -15.36 -17.16 8.84
C TRP A 48 -14.03 -17.58 9.44
N THR A 49 -14.06 -18.39 10.50
CA THR A 49 -12.84 -18.89 11.14
C THR A 49 -12.42 -20.21 10.52
N VAL A 50 -11.16 -20.30 10.11
CA VAL A 50 -10.52 -21.53 9.62
C VAL A 50 -9.43 -21.95 10.58
N VAL A 51 -9.56 -23.16 11.14
CA VAL A 51 -8.56 -23.73 12.03
C VAL A 51 -7.60 -24.60 11.21
N PRO A 52 -6.29 -24.30 11.17
CA PRO A 52 -5.30 -25.02 10.37
C PRO A 52 -5.33 -26.54 10.60
N LYS A 53 -5.55 -26.98 11.84
CA LYS A 53 -5.70 -28.40 12.21
C LYS A 53 -6.82 -29.11 11.43
N TYR A 54 -7.97 -28.48 11.25
CA TYR A 54 -9.09 -29.05 10.49
C TYR A 54 -8.87 -28.97 8.97
N ALA A 55 -8.15 -27.94 8.52
CA ALA A 55 -7.73 -27.81 7.14
C ALA A 55 -6.54 -28.71 6.76
N ARG A 56 -5.88 -29.36 7.74
CA ARG A 56 -4.69 -30.21 7.57
C ARG A 56 -3.58 -29.50 6.78
N THR A 57 -3.26 -28.28 7.19
CA THR A 57 -2.22 -27.45 6.58
C THR A 57 -1.69 -26.45 7.61
N ASP A 58 -0.52 -25.88 7.38
CA ASP A 58 -0.01 -24.72 8.09
C ASP A 58 -0.61 -23.41 7.55
N VAL A 59 -0.20 -22.27 8.10
CA VAL A 59 -0.70 -20.94 7.70
C VAL A 59 -0.35 -20.61 6.25
N LEU A 60 0.89 -20.88 5.83
CA LEU A 60 1.33 -20.61 4.45
C LEU A 60 0.57 -21.46 3.44
N GLY A 61 0.41 -22.76 3.70
CA GLY A 61 -0.40 -23.63 2.86
C GLY A 61 -1.88 -23.25 2.88
N LEU A 62 -2.40 -22.66 3.97
CA LEU A 62 -3.75 -22.12 4.00
C LEU A 62 -3.89 -20.89 3.08
N CYS A 63 -2.93 -19.97 3.10
CA CYS A 63 -2.89 -18.83 2.19
C CYS A 63 -2.97 -19.29 0.73
N GLU A 64 -2.16 -20.27 0.34
CA GLU A 64 -2.15 -20.80 -1.03
C GLU A 64 -3.47 -21.49 -1.40
N ARG A 65 -4.04 -22.27 -0.47
CA ARG A 65 -5.35 -22.92 -0.71
C ARG A 65 -6.45 -21.88 -0.89
N ILE A 66 -6.50 -20.85 -0.05
CA ILE A 66 -7.48 -19.77 -0.18
C ILE A 66 -7.31 -19.06 -1.52
N ARG A 67 -6.08 -18.72 -1.91
CA ARG A 67 -5.80 -18.11 -3.22
C ARG A 67 -6.33 -18.96 -4.37
N LYS A 68 -6.06 -20.27 -4.36
CA LYS A 68 -6.55 -21.22 -5.38
C LYS A 68 -8.07 -21.29 -5.43
N LEU A 69 -8.72 -21.30 -4.26
CA LEU A 69 -10.19 -21.30 -4.19
C LEU A 69 -10.77 -20.01 -4.76
N LEU A 70 -10.18 -18.85 -4.44
CA LEU A 70 -10.61 -17.56 -5.00
C LEU A 70 -10.51 -17.56 -6.52
N TYR A 71 -9.40 -18.03 -7.09
CA TYR A 71 -9.27 -18.13 -8.55
C TYR A 71 -10.24 -19.13 -9.17
N SER A 72 -10.52 -20.27 -8.52
CA SER A 72 -11.52 -21.22 -9.01
C SER A 72 -12.94 -20.67 -9.05
N CYS A 73 -13.21 -19.61 -8.28
CA CYS A 73 -14.51 -18.93 -8.24
C CYS A 73 -14.52 -17.61 -9.05
N ALA A 74 -13.41 -17.25 -9.68
CA ALA A 74 -13.26 -16.02 -10.45
C ALA A 74 -13.46 -16.29 -11.96
N PRO A 75 -13.68 -15.23 -12.77
CA PRO A 75 -13.58 -15.34 -14.22
C PRO A 75 -12.23 -15.89 -14.68
N GLU A 76 -12.22 -16.60 -15.81
CA GLU A 76 -11.03 -17.29 -16.32
C GLU A 76 -9.84 -16.34 -16.57
N GLU A 77 -10.13 -15.12 -16.99
CA GLU A 77 -9.14 -14.07 -17.24
C GLU A 77 -8.62 -13.37 -15.98
N TRP A 78 -9.24 -13.60 -14.82
CA TRP A 78 -8.91 -12.87 -13.58
C TRP A 78 -7.48 -13.10 -13.07
N PRO A 79 -6.93 -14.34 -13.05
CA PRO A 79 -5.55 -14.57 -12.63
C PRO A 79 -4.55 -13.74 -13.43
N ALA A 80 -4.71 -13.66 -14.76
CA ALA A 80 -3.84 -12.85 -15.62
C ALA A 80 -3.97 -11.35 -15.33
N ALA A 81 -5.18 -10.88 -14.99
CA ALA A 81 -5.38 -9.50 -14.54
C ALA A 81 -4.70 -9.23 -13.19
N VAL A 82 -4.74 -10.18 -12.25
CA VAL A 82 -4.02 -10.06 -10.96
C VAL A 82 -2.52 -10.07 -11.17
N ASP A 83 -1.98 -10.89 -12.07
CA ASP A 83 -0.54 -10.88 -12.36
C ASP A 83 -0.10 -9.55 -12.96
N ARG A 84 -0.92 -8.96 -13.83
CA ARG A 84 -0.63 -7.67 -14.48
C ARG A 84 -0.79 -6.47 -13.54
N PHE A 85 -1.79 -6.48 -12.67
CA PHE A 85 -2.21 -5.30 -11.90
C PHE A 85 -2.10 -5.48 -10.37
N GLY A 86 -1.72 -6.65 -9.87
CA GLY A 86 -1.60 -6.95 -8.43
C GLY A 86 -0.51 -6.14 -7.73
N GLY A 87 0.52 -5.73 -8.49
CA GLY A 87 1.55 -4.78 -8.07
C GLY A 87 1.12 -3.31 -8.19
N PHE A 88 -0.16 -3.00 -8.42
CA PHE A 88 -0.63 -1.63 -8.39
C PHE A 88 -0.76 -1.14 -6.94
N ALA A 89 -0.22 0.04 -6.66
CA ALA A 89 -0.50 0.80 -5.44
C ALA A 89 -0.61 2.30 -5.76
N CYS A 90 -1.34 3.04 -4.93
CA CYS A 90 -1.47 4.50 -5.06
C CYS A 90 -0.28 5.23 -4.43
N ALA A 91 0.12 6.37 -5.00
CA ALA A 91 1.20 7.21 -4.46
C ALA A 91 0.71 8.12 -3.32
N THR A 92 -0.59 8.39 -3.26
CA THR A 92 -1.22 9.25 -2.26
C THR A 92 -1.99 8.46 -1.21
N ARG A 93 -2.19 9.07 -0.03
CA ARG A 93 -3.00 8.54 1.08
C ARG A 93 -4.50 8.74 0.88
N ARG A 94 -4.92 9.50 -0.15
CA ARG A 94 -6.35 9.79 -0.42
C ARG A 94 -7.08 8.61 -1.03
N TYR A 95 -6.37 7.81 -1.81
CA TYR A 95 -6.93 6.64 -2.49
C TYR A 95 -6.28 5.35 -1.99
N GLU A 96 -6.95 4.25 -2.24
CA GLU A 96 -6.38 2.91 -2.16
C GLU A 96 -6.95 2.10 -3.32
N VAL A 97 -6.10 1.36 -4.02
CA VAL A 97 -6.51 0.35 -4.98
C VAL A 97 -5.63 -0.87 -4.73
N LYS A 98 -6.25 -1.97 -4.30
CA LYS A 98 -5.60 -3.26 -4.12
C LYS A 98 -6.28 -4.28 -4.99
N VAL A 99 -5.54 -4.83 -5.95
CA VAL A 99 -5.99 -5.92 -6.81
C VAL A 99 -5.45 -7.23 -6.26
N GLY A 100 -6.29 -8.24 -6.11
CA GLY A 100 -5.88 -9.56 -5.65
C GLY A 100 -6.85 -10.65 -6.07
N ALA A 101 -6.57 -11.89 -5.65
CA ALA A 101 -7.33 -13.06 -6.08
C ALA A 101 -8.85 -12.96 -5.80
N GLY A 102 -9.26 -12.25 -4.75
CA GLY A 102 -10.67 -12.07 -4.42
C GLY A 102 -11.39 -10.99 -5.24
N GLY A 103 -10.65 -10.04 -5.82
CA GLY A 103 -11.22 -8.88 -6.51
C GLY A 103 -10.42 -7.61 -6.27
N ILE A 104 -11.10 -6.47 -6.36
CA ILE A 104 -10.51 -5.14 -6.17
C ILE A 104 -11.07 -4.51 -4.89
N ARG A 105 -10.16 -4.04 -4.04
CA ARG A 105 -10.50 -3.14 -2.94
C ARG A 105 -10.18 -1.71 -3.33
N ILE A 106 -11.16 -0.82 -3.20
CA ILE A 106 -11.03 0.60 -3.53
C ILE A 106 -11.37 1.45 -2.32
N ARG A 107 -10.50 2.38 -1.93
CA ARG A 107 -10.82 3.45 -0.98
C ARG A 107 -10.83 4.78 -1.74
N LEU A 108 -11.89 5.54 -1.52
CA LEU A 108 -12.08 6.88 -2.08
C LEU A 108 -12.09 7.91 -0.94
N PRO A 109 -11.73 9.18 -1.20
CA PRO A 109 -11.95 10.25 -0.24
C PRO A 109 -13.45 10.50 -0.04
N ASP A 110 -13.82 11.03 1.13
CA ASP A 110 -15.21 11.37 1.42
C ASP A 110 -15.76 12.40 0.42
N GLY A 111 -17.01 12.22 0.01
CA GLY A 111 -17.67 13.09 -0.98
C GLY A 111 -17.25 12.86 -2.44
N HIS A 112 -16.40 11.87 -2.73
CA HIS A 112 -16.01 11.55 -4.10
C HIS A 112 -17.22 11.13 -4.96
N ALA A 113 -17.31 11.63 -6.19
CA ALA A 113 -18.47 11.40 -7.08
C ALA A 113 -18.75 9.90 -7.32
N PHE A 114 -17.70 9.07 -7.39
CA PHE A 114 -17.85 7.63 -7.55
C PHE A 114 -18.28 6.87 -6.29
N ASP A 115 -18.26 7.47 -5.10
CA ASP A 115 -18.85 6.84 -3.91
C ASP A 115 -20.36 6.62 -4.14
N TYR A 116 -21.04 7.60 -4.73
CA TYR A 116 -22.46 7.49 -5.10
C TYR A 116 -22.71 6.44 -6.19
N VAL A 117 -21.82 6.36 -7.18
CA VAL A 117 -21.91 5.35 -8.26
C VAL A 117 -21.75 3.94 -7.70
N LEU A 118 -20.79 3.72 -6.80
CA LEU A 118 -20.57 2.44 -6.13
C LEU A 118 -21.73 2.10 -5.18
N LYS A 119 -22.27 3.08 -4.45
CA LYS A 119 -23.44 2.89 -3.57
C LYS A 119 -24.69 2.44 -4.32
N LYS A 120 -24.97 2.98 -5.51
CA LYS A 120 -26.06 2.50 -6.37
C LYS A 120 -25.90 1.04 -6.80
N LYS A 121 -24.66 0.54 -6.85
CA LYS A 121 -24.36 -0.85 -7.19
C LYS A 121 -24.43 -1.81 -6.00
N VAL A 122 -24.28 -1.33 -4.77
CA VAL A 122 -24.62 -2.08 -3.54
C VAL A 122 -26.10 -2.45 -3.54
N GLN A 123 -26.97 -1.55 -3.96
CA GLN A 123 -28.41 -1.80 -4.05
C GLN A 123 -28.75 -2.91 -5.06
N ALA A 124 -27.85 -3.21 -6.00
CA ALA A 124 -27.95 -4.32 -6.94
C ALA A 124 -27.26 -5.61 -6.44
N ALA A 125 -26.85 -5.67 -5.16
CA ALA A 125 -26.28 -6.84 -4.48
C ALA A 125 -24.95 -7.37 -5.03
N PHE A 126 -24.10 -6.51 -5.62
CA PHE A 126 -22.80 -6.95 -6.16
C PHE A 126 -21.60 -6.56 -5.30
N PHE A 127 -21.66 -5.42 -4.60
CA PHE A 127 -20.53 -4.85 -3.86
C PHE A 127 -20.80 -4.80 -2.37
N ASP A 128 -19.73 -4.93 -1.59
CA ASP A 128 -19.77 -4.79 -0.13
C ASP A 128 -18.92 -3.58 0.30
N ARG A 129 -19.19 -3.05 1.49
CA ARG A 129 -18.46 -1.92 2.04
C ARG A 129 -17.89 -2.30 3.40
N ASP A 130 -16.58 -2.26 3.50
CA ASP A 130 -15.84 -2.48 4.73
C ASP A 130 -15.32 -1.15 5.25
N ALA A 131 -16.06 -0.58 6.21
CA ALA A 131 -15.85 0.76 6.76
C ALA A 131 -15.76 1.85 5.67
N ARG A 132 -14.53 2.12 5.19
CA ARG A 132 -14.20 3.14 4.18
C ARG A 132 -13.81 2.57 2.82
N ALA A 133 -13.71 1.25 2.68
CA ALA A 133 -13.30 0.61 1.45
C ALA A 133 -14.48 -0.11 0.78
N TRP A 134 -14.54 0.01 -0.55
CA TRP A 134 -15.41 -0.72 -1.43
C TRP A 134 -14.74 -2.04 -1.81
N LEU A 135 -15.47 -3.15 -1.63
CA LEU A 135 -15.02 -4.49 -1.99
C LEU A 135 -15.77 -4.93 -3.24
N ILE A 136 -15.04 -5.08 -4.35
CA ILE A 136 -15.56 -5.43 -5.66
C ILE A 136 -15.07 -6.84 -5.99
N PRO A 137 -15.91 -7.89 -5.89
CA PRO A 137 -15.51 -9.25 -6.21
C PRO A 137 -15.00 -9.40 -7.64
N ALA A 138 -14.08 -10.35 -7.85
CA ALA A 138 -13.49 -10.65 -9.17
C ALA A 138 -14.54 -10.78 -10.29
N PHE A 139 -15.62 -11.52 -10.06
CA PHE A 139 -16.70 -11.73 -11.04
C PHE A 139 -17.41 -10.43 -11.48
N ALA A 140 -17.35 -9.38 -10.67
CA ALA A 140 -18.00 -8.10 -10.96
C ALA A 140 -17.03 -7.05 -11.55
N CYS A 141 -15.74 -7.38 -11.67
CA CYS A 141 -14.70 -6.46 -12.15
C CYS A 141 -14.75 -6.21 -13.66
N GLY A 142 -15.45 -7.06 -14.43
CA GLY A 142 -15.67 -6.88 -15.86
C GLY A 142 -16.64 -5.73 -16.23
N ASP A 143 -17.34 -5.13 -15.26
CA ASP A 143 -18.24 -4.01 -15.53
C ASP A 143 -17.44 -2.78 -16.03
N PRO A 144 -17.74 -2.22 -17.22
CA PRO A 144 -17.00 -1.09 -17.80
C PRO A 144 -16.93 0.14 -16.90
N ARG A 145 -17.87 0.31 -15.96
CA ARG A 145 -17.83 1.39 -14.97
C ARG A 145 -16.68 1.25 -13.99
N ILE A 146 -16.29 0.03 -13.64
CA ILE A 146 -15.15 -0.20 -12.75
C ILE A 146 -13.87 0.29 -13.42
N SER A 147 -13.67 -0.02 -14.70
CA SER A 147 -12.55 0.50 -15.48
C SER A 147 -12.51 2.04 -15.50
N LYS A 148 -13.68 2.70 -15.67
CA LYS A 148 -13.78 4.17 -15.61
C LYS A 148 -13.40 4.73 -14.23
N ILE A 149 -13.85 4.08 -13.16
CA ILE A 149 -13.51 4.47 -11.78
C ILE A 149 -12.00 4.35 -11.54
N LEU A 150 -11.41 3.21 -11.91
CA LEU A 150 -9.97 2.96 -11.74
C LEU A 150 -9.14 3.95 -12.54
N THR A 151 -9.47 4.18 -13.81
CA THR A 151 -8.76 5.14 -14.67
C THR A 151 -8.76 6.53 -14.06
N ARG A 152 -9.90 6.97 -13.50
CA ARG A 152 -9.99 8.26 -12.83
C ARG A 152 -9.17 8.33 -11.56
N ILE A 153 -9.21 7.28 -10.72
CA ILE A 153 -8.40 7.22 -9.50
C ILE A 153 -6.91 7.35 -9.85
N VAL A 154 -6.45 6.63 -10.87
CA VAL A 154 -5.05 6.70 -11.32
C VAL A 154 -4.67 8.12 -11.74
N SER A 155 -5.53 8.78 -12.53
CA SER A 155 -5.31 10.16 -12.96
C SER A 155 -5.26 11.12 -11.77
N GLU A 156 -6.25 11.07 -10.87
CA GLU A 156 -6.32 11.97 -9.72
C GLU A 156 -5.20 11.72 -8.71
N ASP A 157 -4.82 10.46 -8.49
CA ASP A 157 -3.67 10.09 -7.65
C ASP A 157 -2.37 10.68 -8.21
N LYS A 158 -2.15 10.58 -9.54
CA LYS A 158 -1.01 11.21 -10.22
C LYS A 158 -1.06 12.74 -10.08
N ASP A 159 -2.19 13.38 -10.38
CA ASP A 159 -2.31 14.84 -10.35
C ASP A 159 -2.09 15.41 -8.94
N ILE A 160 -2.61 14.76 -7.92
CA ILE A 160 -2.43 15.17 -6.52
C ILE A 160 -0.99 15.00 -6.08
N PHE A 161 -0.36 13.88 -6.44
CA PHE A 161 1.04 13.64 -6.13
C PHE A 161 1.93 14.67 -6.82
N ARG A 162 1.71 14.90 -8.11
CA ARG A 162 2.47 15.86 -8.92
C ARG A 162 2.41 17.27 -8.33
N ARG A 163 1.20 17.77 -8.04
CA ARG A 163 1.01 19.09 -7.38
C ARG A 163 1.68 19.19 -6.01
N ALA A 164 1.86 18.08 -5.31
CA ALA A 164 2.56 18.08 -4.02
C ALA A 164 4.07 18.27 -4.17
N LEU A 165 4.66 17.76 -5.27
CA LEU A 165 6.11 17.77 -5.51
C LEU A 165 6.59 18.90 -6.43
N GLU A 166 5.79 19.37 -7.39
CA GLU A 166 6.19 20.38 -8.41
C GLU A 166 6.86 21.62 -7.81
N GLN A 167 6.37 22.12 -6.68
CA GLN A 167 6.94 23.29 -5.99
C GLN A 167 8.33 23.05 -5.38
N TYR A 168 8.80 21.81 -5.37
CA TYR A 168 10.10 21.37 -4.84
C TYR A 168 11.04 20.85 -5.92
N GLU A 169 10.64 20.91 -7.19
CA GLU A 169 11.55 20.62 -8.29
C GLU A 169 12.82 21.46 -8.17
N ASP A 170 13.96 20.85 -8.49
CA ASP A 170 15.31 21.41 -8.34
C ASP A 170 15.73 21.81 -6.92
N ARG A 171 14.91 21.59 -5.89
CA ARG A 171 15.33 21.80 -4.50
C ARG A 171 16.13 20.62 -3.99
N SER A 172 17.04 20.92 -3.06
CA SER A 172 17.75 19.91 -2.28
C SER A 172 17.85 20.32 -0.82
N ILE A 173 17.99 19.32 0.04
CA ILE A 173 18.32 19.50 1.46
C ILE A 173 19.64 18.81 1.74
N LYS A 174 20.47 19.42 2.58
CA LYS A 174 21.77 18.90 2.98
C LYS A 174 21.86 18.88 4.49
N GLY A 175 22.30 17.78 5.08
CA GLY A 175 22.51 17.68 6.52
C GLY A 175 23.10 16.35 6.94
N THR A 176 23.29 16.18 8.24
CA THR A 176 23.77 14.93 8.83
C THR A 176 22.60 13.98 9.04
N LEU A 177 22.71 12.77 8.48
CA LEU A 177 21.76 11.70 8.68
C LEU A 177 22.10 10.94 9.96
N ILE A 178 21.17 10.84 10.91
CA ILE A 178 21.41 10.11 12.16
C ILE A 178 21.28 8.60 11.92
N THR A 179 22.30 7.82 12.29
CA THR A 179 22.42 6.37 11.98
C THR A 179 22.64 5.47 13.22
N LYS A 180 22.30 5.94 14.43
CA LYS A 180 22.70 5.31 15.71
C LYS A 180 22.49 3.78 15.80
N ASP A 181 21.36 3.28 15.30
CA ASP A 181 20.99 1.86 15.40
C ASP A 181 20.82 1.18 14.03
N THR A 182 21.18 1.85 12.93
CA THR A 182 20.93 1.34 11.57
C THR A 182 21.96 1.89 10.60
N THR A 183 22.58 1.03 9.80
CA THR A 183 23.58 1.50 8.84
C THR A 183 22.92 2.25 7.68
N PRO A 184 23.61 3.24 7.07
CA PRO A 184 23.14 3.87 5.83
C PRO A 184 22.78 2.86 4.73
N GLY A 185 23.53 1.76 4.65
CA GLY A 185 23.27 0.66 3.71
C GLY A 185 21.92 -0.01 3.95
N ASP A 186 21.58 -0.29 5.21
CA ASP A 186 20.27 -0.87 5.59
C ASP A 186 19.11 0.08 5.28
N MET A 187 19.37 1.40 5.31
CA MET A 187 18.41 2.43 4.91
C MET A 187 18.37 2.68 3.39
N GLY A 188 19.24 2.03 2.61
CA GLY A 188 19.38 2.22 1.17
C GLY A 188 19.94 3.59 0.78
N VAL A 189 20.62 4.28 1.69
CA VAL A 189 21.21 5.61 1.47
C VAL A 189 22.62 5.44 0.91
N ASN A 190 22.75 5.56 -0.40
CA ASN A 190 24.03 5.55 -1.12
C ASN A 190 23.96 6.55 -2.29
N ASP A 191 25.11 6.95 -2.83
CA ASP A 191 25.16 7.89 -3.96
C ASP A 191 24.30 7.44 -5.15
N GLY A 192 23.45 8.36 -5.63
CA GLY A 192 22.52 8.11 -6.73
C GLY A 192 21.30 7.26 -6.38
N ALA A 193 21.21 6.72 -5.15
CA ALA A 193 20.08 5.91 -4.72
C ALA A 193 18.78 6.71 -4.58
N LYS A 194 17.65 6.00 -4.64
CA LYS A 194 16.32 6.55 -4.35
C LYS A 194 15.95 6.21 -2.91
N VAL A 195 15.72 7.24 -2.11
CA VAL A 195 15.32 7.10 -0.71
C VAL A 195 13.97 7.77 -0.49
N PHE A 196 13.31 7.39 0.60
CA PHE A 196 11.95 7.82 0.87
C PHE A 196 11.86 8.36 2.29
N ALA A 197 11.26 9.53 2.48
CA ALA A 197 11.09 10.13 3.78
C ALA A 197 9.62 10.20 4.19
N SER A 198 9.38 10.11 5.50
CA SER A 198 8.11 10.48 6.12
C SER A 198 7.96 12.00 6.21
N HIS A 199 6.75 12.50 6.45
CA HIS A 199 6.57 13.92 6.77
C HIS A 199 7.22 14.30 8.11
N ALA A 200 7.36 13.35 9.05
CA ALA A 200 8.03 13.60 10.32
C ALA A 200 9.51 13.99 10.13
N PHE A 201 10.23 13.26 9.27
CA PHE A 201 11.59 13.65 8.86
C PHE A 201 11.61 15.08 8.28
N LEU A 202 10.72 15.38 7.34
CA LEU A 202 10.67 16.71 6.71
C LEU A 202 10.28 17.82 7.67
N SER A 203 9.45 17.55 8.67
CA SER A 203 9.10 18.57 9.67
C SER A 203 10.31 19.09 10.46
N VAL A 204 11.41 18.33 10.47
CA VAL A 204 12.71 18.72 11.03
C VAL A 204 13.68 19.18 9.94
N ALA A 205 13.83 18.39 8.87
CA ALA A 205 14.86 18.62 7.84
C ALA A 205 14.49 19.69 6.79
N ASP A 206 13.20 19.91 6.52
CA ASP A 206 12.68 21.02 5.68
C ASP A 206 11.31 21.49 6.22
N PRO A 207 11.28 22.25 7.33
CA PRO A 207 10.04 22.60 8.05
C PRO A 207 9.03 23.40 7.22
N HIS A 208 9.44 23.95 6.07
CA HIS A 208 8.57 24.66 5.14
C HIS A 208 7.72 23.73 4.28
N VAL A 209 7.97 22.42 4.32
CA VAL A 209 7.16 21.43 3.62
C VAL A 209 5.89 21.11 4.42
N PRO A 210 4.69 21.48 3.94
CA PRO A 210 3.46 21.16 4.63
C PRO A 210 3.15 19.67 4.51
N ASN A 211 2.31 19.16 5.41
CA ASN A 211 1.85 17.78 5.39
C ASN A 211 0.91 17.53 4.20
N LYS A 212 1.47 17.17 3.04
CA LYS A 212 0.73 16.78 1.84
C LYS A 212 0.30 15.31 1.92
N PRO A 213 -0.78 14.89 1.22
CA PRO A 213 -1.30 13.53 1.30
C PRO A 213 -0.50 12.52 0.46
N VAL A 214 0.82 12.65 0.36
CA VAL A 214 1.71 11.65 -0.26
C VAL A 214 1.98 10.50 0.72
N GLN A 215 2.20 9.29 0.21
CA GLN A 215 2.55 8.12 1.04
C GLN A 215 3.98 8.22 1.58
N ALA A 216 4.89 8.70 0.75
CA ALA A 216 6.28 8.95 1.11
C ALA A 216 6.84 10.05 0.20
N TRP A 217 7.80 10.81 0.71
CA TRP A 217 8.51 11.84 -0.05
C TRP A 217 9.74 11.23 -0.72
N PRO A 218 9.78 11.15 -2.06
CA PRO A 218 10.90 10.54 -2.76
C PRO A 218 12.05 11.53 -2.95
N PHE A 219 13.26 11.06 -2.69
CA PHE A 219 14.50 11.79 -2.90
C PHE A 219 15.47 10.96 -3.72
N LYS A 220 16.33 11.66 -4.46
CA LYS A 220 17.58 11.11 -4.98
C LYS A 220 18.72 11.56 -4.09
N VAL A 221 19.57 10.63 -3.68
CA VAL A 221 20.81 10.95 -2.97
C VAL A 221 21.78 11.58 -3.98
N ALA A 222 22.02 12.87 -3.82
CA ALA A 222 22.87 13.67 -4.71
C ALA A 222 24.34 13.66 -4.29
N SER A 223 24.60 13.51 -2.99
CA SER A 223 25.94 13.27 -2.44
C SER A 223 25.85 12.56 -1.10
N PHE A 224 26.85 11.75 -0.81
CA PHE A 224 27.02 11.01 0.43
C PHE A 224 28.49 11.07 0.85
N GLU A 225 28.74 11.54 2.07
CA GLU A 225 30.07 11.65 2.65
C GLU A 225 30.07 11.06 4.06
N GLU A 226 30.86 10.01 4.27
CA GLU A 226 31.07 9.46 5.61
C GLU A 226 31.93 10.42 6.42
N LEU A 227 31.42 10.82 7.58
CA LEU A 227 32.15 11.67 8.51
C LEU A 227 32.91 10.79 9.51
N GLU A 228 34.24 10.89 9.50
CA GLU A 228 35.11 10.18 10.45
C GLU A 228 35.18 10.91 11.80
N GLY A 229 35.08 10.15 12.89
CA GLY A 229 35.26 10.65 14.26
C GLY A 229 34.25 10.08 15.27
N GLU A 230 34.67 9.94 16.53
CA GLU A 230 33.83 9.38 17.61
C GLU A 230 32.58 10.22 17.94
N GLU A 231 32.56 11.50 17.54
CA GLU A 231 31.42 12.41 17.74
C GLU A 231 30.47 12.50 16.52
N SER A 232 30.74 11.75 15.45
CA SER A 232 29.91 11.74 14.25
C SER A 232 28.55 11.09 14.52
N GLU A 233 27.47 11.85 14.38
CA GLU A 233 26.09 11.34 14.50
C GLU A 233 25.69 10.44 13.29
N GLY A 234 26.46 10.51 12.21
CA GLY A 234 26.29 9.77 10.96
C GLY A 234 26.81 10.54 9.74
N PRO A 235 26.58 10.06 8.51
CA PRO A 235 27.12 10.65 7.29
C PRO A 235 26.43 11.97 6.93
N GLU A 236 27.15 12.82 6.19
CA GLU A 236 26.58 14.00 5.56
C GLU A 236 25.95 13.61 4.21
N VAL A 237 24.69 13.99 4.02
CA VAL A 237 23.91 13.60 2.85
C VAL A 237 23.26 14.81 2.22
N ARG A 238 23.27 14.87 0.88
CA ARG A 238 22.41 15.78 0.11
C ARG A 238 21.30 14.99 -0.55
N LEU A 239 20.06 15.35 -0.24
CA LEU A 239 18.85 14.77 -0.81
C LEU A 239 18.21 15.77 -1.76
N SER A 240 18.12 15.42 -3.04
CA SER A 240 17.41 16.19 -4.06
C SER A 240 15.99 15.68 -4.21
N TYR A 241 15.00 16.56 -4.20
CA TYR A 241 13.63 16.19 -4.53
C TYR A 241 13.59 15.62 -5.95
N MET A 242 12.87 14.52 -6.13
CA MET A 242 12.76 13.90 -7.45
C MET A 242 11.79 14.67 -8.35
N ASP A 243 12.01 14.56 -9.66
CA ASP A 243 10.99 14.91 -10.66
C ASP A 243 9.63 14.29 -10.26
N PRO A 244 8.52 15.05 -10.35
CA PRO A 244 7.22 14.58 -9.88
C PRO A 244 6.73 13.28 -10.54
N ASP A 245 7.00 13.08 -11.83
CA ASP A 245 6.55 11.90 -12.57
C ASP A 245 7.44 10.67 -12.25
N GLU A 246 8.75 10.85 -12.14
CA GLU A 246 9.66 9.80 -11.68
C GLU A 246 9.40 9.42 -10.21
N GLY A 247 9.17 10.42 -9.36
CA GLY A 247 8.83 10.26 -7.96
C GLY A 247 7.51 9.50 -7.78
N TYR A 248 6.52 9.79 -8.61
CA TYR A 248 5.23 9.09 -8.62
C TYR A 248 5.41 7.60 -8.86
N LEU A 249 6.19 7.23 -9.90
CA LEU A 249 6.48 5.83 -10.21
C LEU A 249 7.29 5.15 -9.09
N ALA A 250 8.26 5.84 -8.51
CA ALA A 250 9.09 5.32 -7.42
C ALA A 250 8.27 5.02 -6.16
N VAL A 251 7.42 5.95 -5.74
CA VAL A 251 6.54 5.77 -4.57
C VAL A 251 5.57 4.63 -4.83
N ARG A 252 4.95 4.54 -6.01
CA ARG A 252 4.05 3.43 -6.33
C ARG A 252 4.75 2.08 -6.31
N LYS A 253 5.94 1.98 -6.88
CA LYS A 253 6.75 0.76 -6.85
C LYS A 253 7.06 0.34 -5.40
N ARG A 254 7.42 1.29 -4.54
CA ARG A 254 7.62 1.03 -3.10
C ARG A 254 6.33 0.54 -2.45
N GLN A 255 5.20 1.21 -2.67
CA GLN A 255 3.93 0.85 -2.03
C GLN A 255 3.37 -0.49 -2.50
N ALA A 256 3.76 -0.94 -3.71
CA ALA A 256 3.40 -2.24 -4.23
C ALA A 256 4.11 -3.41 -3.51
N GLN A 257 5.28 -3.17 -2.92
CA GLN A 257 6.03 -4.19 -2.19
C GLN A 257 5.36 -4.54 -0.86
N PRO A 258 5.53 -5.80 -0.38
CA PRO A 258 5.24 -6.18 1.00
C PRO A 258 5.88 -5.22 2.00
N GLU A 259 5.22 -4.96 3.12
CA GLU A 259 5.65 -3.90 4.06
C GLU A 259 7.03 -4.16 4.68
N ASP A 260 7.36 -5.43 4.90
CA ASP A 260 8.64 -5.96 5.37
C ASP A 260 9.75 -5.92 4.32
N GLU A 261 9.40 -5.89 3.03
CA GLU A 261 10.36 -5.75 1.92
C GLU A 261 10.59 -4.29 1.49
N ARG A 262 9.79 -3.36 2.02
CA ARG A 262 9.95 -1.94 1.69
C ARG A 262 11.19 -1.37 2.34
N LEU A 263 11.97 -0.61 1.56
CA LEU A 263 12.99 0.25 2.13
C LEU A 263 12.38 1.14 3.24
N PRO A 264 13.02 1.20 4.42
CA PRO A 264 12.51 1.99 5.54
C PRO A 264 12.39 3.47 5.14
N LEU A 265 11.45 4.17 5.75
CA LEU A 265 11.35 5.61 5.56
C LEU A 265 12.37 6.30 6.45
N LEU A 266 13.03 7.33 5.91
CA LEU A 266 13.67 8.32 6.76
C LEU A 266 12.60 8.99 7.63
N ASP A 267 12.79 8.96 8.93
CA ASP A 267 11.82 9.48 9.91
C ASP A 267 12.44 10.45 10.92
N LEU A 268 11.72 10.73 11.99
CA LEU A 268 12.17 11.67 13.01
C LEU A 268 13.51 11.26 13.65
N LEU A 269 13.80 9.95 13.72
CA LEU A 269 15.03 9.42 14.31
C LEU A 269 16.24 9.64 13.42
N ASN A 270 16.03 9.94 12.14
CA ASN A 270 17.11 10.13 11.15
C ASN A 270 17.46 11.61 10.91
N ALA A 271 16.74 12.57 11.49
CA ALA A 271 16.92 14.00 11.27
C ALA A 271 17.33 14.76 12.54
N ASN A 272 18.17 15.79 12.38
CA ASN A 272 18.41 16.82 13.38
C ASN A 272 18.02 18.20 12.82
N ALA A 273 18.02 19.24 13.64
CA ALA A 273 17.63 20.59 13.22
C ALA A 273 18.69 21.32 12.35
N LYS A 274 19.81 20.66 12.00
CA LYS A 274 20.95 21.29 11.32
C LYS A 274 20.90 21.16 9.78
N TRP A 275 19.78 20.73 9.22
CA TRP A 275 19.63 20.58 7.78
C TRP A 275 19.45 21.95 7.10
N ALA A 276 20.08 22.11 5.94
CA ALA A 276 20.00 23.30 5.11
C ALA A 276 19.25 23.00 3.81
N SER A 277 18.30 23.86 3.43
CA SER A 277 17.58 23.78 2.16
C SER A 277 18.23 24.72 1.13
N LYS A 278 18.45 24.24 -0.09
CA LYS A 278 19.00 25.01 -1.21
C LYS A 278 18.12 24.83 -2.44
N ARG A 279 17.80 25.92 -3.13
CA ARG A 279 17.33 25.87 -4.52
C ARG A 279 18.54 25.65 -5.43
N GLY A 280 18.48 24.60 -6.25
CA GLY A 280 19.47 24.32 -7.30
C GLY A 280 19.69 25.52 -8.19
#